data_AF-A0A932KX54-F1
#
_entry.id   AF-A0A932KX54-F1
#
_cell.length_a   1.000
_cell.length_b   1.000
_cell.length_c   1.000
_cell.angle_alpha   90.00
_cell.angle_beta   90.00
_cell.angle_gamma   90.00
#
_symmetry.space_group_name_H-M   'P 1'
#
loop_
_entity.id
_entity.type
_entity.pdbx_description
1 polymer ?
#
loop_
_entity_poly.entity_id
_entity_poly.type
_entity_poly.pdbx_seq_one_letter_code
_entity_poly.pdbx_strand_id
1 'polypeptide(L)'
;MAISDLQKKTAQAIVNIFETGRVHGDYGQVTLLAGDSGQLTYGRSQTTLASGNLYLLIKDYCAAAGANLASSLAPYLEGLEKGDSALNQDGA
;
A
#
# COMPACT_ATOMS: atom_id res chain seq x y z
N MET A 1 -22.92 -16.56 -12.91
CA MET A 1 -22.57 -17.36 -11.72
C MET A 1 -21.79 -16.45 -10.77
N ALA A 2 -22.22 -16.29 -9.53
CA ALA A 2 -21.54 -15.41 -8.57
C ALA A 2 -20.38 -16.17 -7.89
N ILE A 3 -19.23 -15.51 -7.73
CA ILE A 3 -18.11 -16.04 -6.95
C ILE A 3 -18.50 -16.02 -5.46
N SER A 4 -18.34 -17.15 -4.77
CA SER A 4 -18.55 -17.25 -3.32
C SER A 4 -17.41 -16.59 -2.53
N ASP A 5 -17.68 -16.21 -1.28
CA ASP A 5 -16.64 -15.61 -0.42
C ASP A 5 -15.46 -16.55 -0.17
N LEU A 6 -15.71 -17.86 -0.10
CA LEU A 6 -14.64 -18.85 -0.01
C LEU A 6 -13.78 -18.83 -1.27
N GLN A 7 -14.37 -18.78 -2.46
CA GLN A 7 -13.64 -18.69 -3.72
C GLN A 7 -12.80 -17.40 -3.81
N LYS A 8 -13.33 -16.26 -3.34
CA LYS A 8 -12.54 -15.00 -3.26
C LYS A 8 -11.34 -15.16 -2.34
N LYS A 9 -11.55 -15.67 -1.13
CA LYS A 9 -10.47 -15.87 -0.15
C LYS A 9 -9.40 -16.85 -0.64
N THR A 10 -9.82 -17.94 -1.29
CA THR A 10 -8.90 -18.92 -1.88
C THR A 10 -8.08 -18.32 -3.02
N ALA A 11 -8.72 -17.61 -3.97
CA ALA A 11 -8.01 -16.91 -5.04
C ALA A 11 -7.00 -15.91 -4.48
N GLN A 12 -7.38 -15.18 -3.42
CA GLN A 12 -6.49 -14.22 -2.79
C GLN A 12 -5.28 -14.88 -2.10
N ALA A 13 -5.49 -16.01 -1.43
CA ALA A 13 -4.43 -16.78 -0.79
C ALA A 13 -3.41 -17.30 -1.79
N ILE A 14 -3.86 -17.75 -2.98
CA ILE A 14 -2.96 -18.21 -4.05
C ILE A 14 -2.05 -17.07 -4.51
N VAL A 15 -2.60 -15.88 -4.75
CA VAL A 15 -1.81 -14.69 -5.14
C VAL A 15 -0.79 -14.34 -4.04
N ASN A 16 -1.22 -14.30 -2.77
CA ASN A 16 -0.34 -13.98 -1.66
C ASN A 16 0.85 -14.96 -1.56
N ILE A 17 0.63 -16.25 -1.82
CA ILE A 17 1.71 -17.26 -1.80
C ILE A 17 2.73 -16.97 -2.90
N PHE A 18 2.31 -16.60 -4.10
CA PHE A 18 3.24 -16.24 -5.17
C PHE A 18 4.03 -14.95 -4.87
N GLU A 19 3.42 -13.97 -4.20
CA GLU A 19 4.05 -12.68 -3.89
C GLU A 19 4.96 -12.74 -2.66
N THR A 20 4.59 -13.51 -1.64
CA THR A 20 5.20 -13.44 -0.30
C THR A 20 5.61 -14.79 0.29
N GLY A 21 5.30 -15.90 -0.39
CA GLY A 21 5.49 -17.25 0.13
C GLY A 21 4.54 -17.63 1.28
N ARG A 22 3.53 -16.81 1.58
CA ARG A 22 2.62 -16.98 2.72
C ARG A 22 1.15 -16.89 2.28
N VAL A 23 0.28 -17.61 2.98
CA VAL A 23 -1.19 -17.59 2.73
C VAL A 23 -1.78 -16.20 3.00
N HIS A 24 -1.29 -15.53 4.04
CA HIS A 24 -1.58 -14.13 4.33
C HIS A 24 -0.49 -13.26 3.72
N GLY A 25 -0.89 -12.27 2.92
CA GLY A 25 0.06 -11.28 2.42
C GLY A 25 0.54 -10.32 3.52
N ASP A 26 1.61 -9.61 3.24
CA ASP A 26 2.25 -8.71 4.20
C ASP A 26 1.71 -7.28 4.07
N TYR A 27 0.81 -6.91 4.97
CA TYR A 27 0.21 -5.57 4.99
C TYR A 27 1.14 -4.50 5.54
N GLY A 28 2.19 -4.89 6.28
CA GLY A 28 3.16 -3.96 6.86
C GLY A 28 4.39 -3.73 6.00
N GLN A 29 4.48 -4.37 4.83
CA GLN A 29 5.65 -4.26 3.97
C GLN A 29 5.76 -2.84 3.40
N VAL A 30 6.94 -2.23 3.59
CA VAL A 30 7.32 -0.97 2.94
C VAL A 30 8.63 -1.21 2.24
N THR A 31 8.67 -1.01 0.93
CA THR A 31 9.84 -1.31 0.11
C THR A 31 10.15 -0.15 -0.83
N LEU A 32 11.44 0.13 -0.98
CA LEU A 32 11.99 0.91 -2.07
C LEU A 32 12.97 0.01 -2.83
N LEU A 33 12.68 -0.34 -4.07
CA LEU A 33 13.51 -1.23 -4.87
C LEU A 33 14.36 -0.41 -5.86
N ALA A 34 15.68 -0.59 -5.81
CA ALA A 34 16.58 0.11 -6.72
C ALA A 34 16.31 -0.29 -8.18
N GLY A 35 16.10 0.70 -9.05
CA GLY A 35 15.77 0.49 -10.46
C GLY A 35 14.29 0.24 -10.75
N ASP A 36 13.43 0.20 -9.73
CA ASP A 36 11.98 0.16 -9.91
C ASP A 36 11.40 1.57 -10.08
N SER A 37 10.56 1.76 -11.09
CA SER A 37 9.86 3.03 -11.33
C SER A 37 8.69 3.25 -10.37
N GLY A 38 8.27 2.21 -9.62
CA GLY A 38 7.23 2.29 -8.60
C GLY A 38 7.54 3.25 -7.45
N GLN A 39 8.82 3.55 -7.20
CA GLN A 39 9.27 4.31 -6.02
C GLN A 39 8.81 3.63 -4.72
N LEU A 40 8.52 4.39 -3.65
CA LEU A 40 7.99 3.87 -2.39
C LEU A 40 6.74 3.01 -2.63
N THR A 41 6.79 1.76 -2.16
CA THR A 41 5.75 0.76 -2.36
C THR A 41 5.29 0.20 -1.02
N TYR A 42 3.97 0.18 -0.80
CA TYR A 42 3.34 -0.19 0.46
C TYR A 42 2.39 -1.38 0.33
N GLY A 43 2.51 -2.28 1.30
CA GLY A 43 1.55 -3.30 1.66
C GLY A 43 1.38 -4.40 0.62
N ARG A 44 0.46 -5.30 0.96
CA ARG A 44 0.17 -6.52 0.19
C ARG A 44 -0.17 -6.26 -1.27
N SER A 45 -0.95 -5.22 -1.55
CA SER A 45 -1.38 -4.90 -2.92
C SER A 45 -0.38 -4.02 -3.66
N GLN A 46 0.84 -3.85 -3.13
CA GLN A 46 1.94 -3.10 -3.73
C GLN A 46 1.48 -1.73 -4.25
N THR A 47 0.87 -0.96 -3.36
CA THR A 47 0.40 0.37 -3.67
C THR A 47 1.58 1.32 -3.71
N THR A 48 1.78 2.02 -4.83
CA THR A 48 3.01 2.77 -5.08
C THR A 48 2.82 4.28 -5.07
N LEU A 49 3.88 5.01 -4.72
CA LEU A 49 3.95 6.46 -4.84
C LEU A 49 3.79 6.91 -6.29
N ALA A 50 4.54 6.28 -7.22
CA ALA A 50 4.53 6.67 -8.63
C ALA A 50 3.17 6.50 -9.33
N SER A 51 2.35 5.53 -8.88
CA SER A 51 1.00 5.33 -9.44
C SER A 51 -0.05 6.28 -8.85
N GLY A 52 0.28 7.01 -7.77
CA GLY A 52 -0.69 7.80 -7.00
C GLY A 52 -1.65 6.97 -6.14
N ASN A 53 -1.64 5.63 -6.24
CA ASN A 53 -2.51 4.79 -5.42
C ASN A 53 -2.14 4.89 -3.93
N LEU A 54 -0.87 5.17 -3.60
CA LEU A 54 -0.44 5.36 -2.21
C LEU A 54 -1.09 6.58 -1.58
N TYR A 55 -1.24 7.67 -2.34
CA TYR A 55 -2.03 8.81 -1.90
C TYR A 55 -3.48 8.43 -1.61
N LEU A 56 -4.15 7.71 -2.53
CA LEU A 56 -5.55 7.32 -2.34
C LEU A 56 -5.74 6.48 -1.08
N LEU A 57 -4.87 5.50 -0.87
CA LEU A 57 -4.90 4.63 0.31
C LEU A 57 -4.75 5.43 1.61
N ILE A 58 -3.73 6.30 1.69
CA ILE A 58 -3.45 7.08 2.90
C ILE A 58 -4.53 8.13 3.14
N LYS A 59 -5.05 8.76 2.09
CA LYS A 59 -6.18 9.70 2.17
C LYS A 59 -7.42 9.02 2.73
N ASP A 60 -7.78 7.84 2.20
CA ASP A 60 -8.95 7.09 2.66
C ASP A 60 -8.77 6.60 4.10
N TYR A 61 -7.55 6.17 4.48
CA TYR A 61 -7.23 5.84 5.86
C TYR A 61 -7.39 7.05 6.79
N CYS A 62 -6.85 8.22 6.45
CA CYS A 62 -6.97 9.43 7.26
C CYS A 62 -8.43 9.89 7.43
N ALA A 63 -9.30 9.61 6.46
CA ALA A 63 -10.72 9.90 6.52
C ALA A 63 -11.53 8.87 7.33
N ALA A 64 -10.96 7.70 7.65
CA ALA A 64 -11.66 6.63 8.34
C ALA A 64 -11.82 6.93 9.84
N ALA A 65 -13.01 6.62 10.37
CA ALA A 65 -13.25 6.68 11.81
C ALA A 65 -12.32 5.70 12.56
N GLY A 66 -11.63 6.17 13.59
CA GLY A 66 -10.71 5.36 14.39
C GLY A 66 -9.31 5.18 13.76
N ALA A 67 -8.95 6.00 12.77
CA ALA A 67 -7.61 6.00 12.17
C ALA A 67 -6.56 6.59 13.15
N ASN A 68 -6.04 5.73 14.03
CA ASN A 68 -5.11 6.12 15.10
C ASN A 68 -3.81 6.77 14.61
N LEU A 69 -3.41 6.55 13.35
CA LEU A 69 -2.21 7.13 12.75
C LEU A 69 -2.51 8.32 11.82
N ALA A 70 -3.78 8.75 11.70
CA ALA A 70 -4.17 9.81 10.77
C ALA A 70 -3.39 11.10 11.01
N SER A 71 -3.21 11.53 12.27
CA SER A 71 -2.46 12.74 12.60
C SER A 71 -0.98 12.66 12.21
N SER A 72 -0.39 11.46 12.25
CA SER A 72 1.01 11.25 11.85
C SER A 72 1.16 11.14 10.34
N LEU A 73 0.14 10.66 9.63
CA LEU A 73 0.17 10.44 8.19
C LEU A 73 -0.32 11.65 7.38
N ALA A 74 -1.21 12.47 7.94
CA ALA A 74 -1.78 13.64 7.27
C ALA A 74 -0.74 14.63 6.70
N PRO A 75 0.40 14.92 7.37
CA PRO A 75 1.42 15.82 6.82
C PRO A 75 2.01 15.35 5.49
N TYR A 76 2.01 14.04 5.22
CA TYR A 76 2.57 13.49 3.99
C TYR A 76 1.59 13.52 2.80
N LEU A 77 0.30 13.84 3.02
CA LEU A 77 -0.72 13.77 1.97
C LEU A 77 -0.39 14.65 0.76
N GLU A 78 0.15 15.85 0.98
CA GLU A 78 0.50 16.76 -0.12
C GLU A 78 1.65 16.19 -0.97
N GLY A 79 2.69 15.65 -0.33
CA GLY A 79 3.81 15.03 -1.04
C GLY A 79 3.38 13.75 -1.78
N LEU A 80 2.52 12.94 -1.15
CA LEU A 80 1.96 11.74 -1.76
C LEU A 80 1.10 12.08 -2.98
N GLU A 81 0.27 13.13 -2.92
CA GLU A 81 -0.56 13.58 -4.04
C GLU A 81 0.29 14.05 -5.23
N LYS A 82 1.41 14.72 -4.94
CA LYS A 82 2.35 15.21 -5.97
C LYS A 82 3.26 14.12 -6.53
N GLY A 83 3.25 12.91 -5.96
CA GLY A 83 4.24 11.89 -6.31
C GLY A 83 5.67 12.32 -5.98
N ASP A 84 5.86 13.05 -4.88
CA ASP A 84 7.14 13.67 -4.53
C ASP A 84 8.19 12.61 -4.18
N SER A 85 9.18 12.46 -5.07
CA SER A 85 10.26 11.50 -4.91
C SER A 85 11.16 11.76 -3.68
N ALA A 86 11.10 12.94 -3.06
CA ALA A 86 11.78 13.20 -1.79
C ALA A 86 11.28 12.27 -0.68
N LEU A 87 10.01 11.84 -0.74
CA LEU A 87 9.42 10.91 0.22
C LEU A 87 10.08 9.51 0.22
N ASN A 88 10.83 9.16 -0.83
CA ASN A 88 11.57 7.90 -0.86
C ASN A 88 12.70 7.83 0.19
N GLN A 89 13.11 8.97 0.73
CA GLN A 89 14.25 9.09 1.66
C GLN A 89 13.88 9.91 2.90
N ASP A 90 12.60 10.18 3.12
CA ASP A 90 12.18 11.00 4.24
C ASP A 90 12.38 10.25 5.57
N GLY A 91 13.12 10.89 6.49
CA GLY A 91 13.53 10.30 7.76
C GLY A 91 14.78 9.41 7.74
N ALA A 92 15.54 9.36 6.63
CA ALA A 92 16.87 8.73 6.57
C ALA A 92 18.00 9.64 7.10
#